data_AF-A0A663ENR8-F1
#
_entry.id   AF-A0A663ENR8-F1
#
_cell.length_a   1.000
_cell.length_b   1.000
_cell.length_c   1.000
_cell.angle_alpha   90.00
_cell.angle_beta   90.00
_cell.angle_gamma   90.00
#
_symmetry.space_group_name_H-M   'P 1'
#
loop_
_entity.id
_entity.type
_entity.pdbx_description
1 polymer ?
#
loop_
_entity_poly.entity_id
_entity_poly.type
_entity_poly.pdbx_seq_one_letter_code
_entity_poly.pdbx_strand_id
1 'polypeptide(L)'
;MAERSRTAETGSAIGSDDIIAGNVSKYTVLPAGYCGQPKKGHLIFDACFESGNLGRVDHITEFEYDLFIRPDTCNPRFRVWFNFTVENVKESQVSDTRLDSKVALK
;
A
#
# COMPACT_ATOMS: atom_id res chain seq x y z
N MET A 1 0.93 41.35 4.38
CA MET A 1 0.70 40.64 3.11
C MET A 1 0.52 39.16 3.47
N ALA A 2 -0.71 38.67 3.37
CA ALA A 2 -1.11 37.39 3.93
C ALA A 2 -0.59 36.19 3.12
N GLU A 3 -0.07 35.19 3.82
CA GLU A 3 0.31 33.89 3.30
C GLU A 3 -0.97 33.10 2.92
N ARG A 4 -1.05 32.61 1.69
CA ARG A 4 -2.19 31.82 1.21
C ARG A 4 -1.83 30.34 1.30
N SER A 5 -2.24 29.72 2.39
CA SER A 5 -2.33 28.27 2.56
C SER A 5 -3.07 27.65 1.36
N ARG A 6 -2.52 26.60 0.76
CA ARG A 6 -3.27 25.73 -0.16
C ARG A 6 -3.37 24.35 0.48
N THR A 7 -4.50 24.12 1.13
CA THR A 7 -5.13 22.80 1.17
C THR A 7 -5.41 22.37 -0.27
N ALA A 8 -5.04 21.14 -0.61
CA ALA A 8 -5.53 20.48 -1.80
C ALA A 8 -5.99 19.07 -1.39
N GLU A 9 -7.27 19.00 -1.03
CA GLU A 9 -8.02 17.76 -1.11
C GLU A 9 -8.11 17.38 -2.58
N THR A 10 -7.89 16.12 -2.93
CA THR A 10 -8.37 15.60 -4.21
C THR A 10 -8.85 14.18 -3.97
N GLY A 11 -10.19 14.09 -3.92
CA GLY A 11 -10.93 12.86 -3.82
C GLY A 11 -10.69 11.94 -5.01
N SER A 12 -11.04 10.68 -4.74
CA SER A 12 -11.10 9.55 -5.65
C SER A 12 -11.77 9.91 -6.98
N ALA A 13 -11.03 9.76 -8.09
CA ALA A 13 -11.58 9.71 -9.43
C ALA A 13 -11.57 8.26 -9.91
N ILE A 14 -12.78 7.76 -10.07
CA ILE A 14 -13.15 6.44 -10.56
C ILE A 14 -12.89 6.44 -12.08
N GLY A 15 -12.12 5.48 -12.59
CA GLY A 15 -12.06 5.11 -14.01
C GLY A 15 -11.14 5.93 -14.91
N SER A 16 -9.91 5.45 -15.12
CA SER A 16 -9.13 5.73 -16.33
C SER A 16 -8.09 4.63 -16.52
N ASP A 17 -8.39 3.69 -17.42
CA ASP A 17 -7.63 2.46 -17.71
C ASP A 17 -6.23 2.67 -18.35
N ASP A 18 -5.76 3.91 -18.56
CA ASP A 18 -4.57 4.16 -19.40
C ASP A 18 -3.54 5.13 -18.83
N ILE A 19 -3.69 5.61 -17.60
CA ILE A 19 -2.62 6.41 -16.99
C ILE A 19 -1.66 5.43 -16.33
N ILE A 20 -0.45 5.32 -16.87
CA ILE A 20 0.70 4.73 -16.20
C ILE A 20 0.95 5.57 -14.93
N ALA A 21 0.18 5.32 -13.87
CA ALA A 21 0.53 5.75 -12.54
C ALA A 21 1.96 5.22 -12.32
N GLY A 22 2.88 6.14 -12.04
CA GLY A 22 4.29 5.82 -11.84
C GLY A 22 4.46 4.79 -10.71
N ASN A 23 5.70 4.36 -10.48
CA ASN A 23 5.96 3.50 -9.34
C ASN A 23 5.57 4.19 -8.04
N VAL A 24 5.05 3.39 -7.12
CA VAL A 24 4.88 3.76 -5.72
C VAL A 24 6.24 4.20 -5.16
N SER A 25 6.27 5.33 -4.43
CA SER A 25 7.49 5.87 -3.81
C SER A 25 7.25 6.16 -2.34
N LYS A 26 7.94 5.40 -1.46
CA LYS A 26 7.82 5.49 0.01
C LYS A 26 6.39 5.71 0.51
N TYR A 27 5.45 4.96 -0.04
CA TYR A 27 4.03 5.09 0.25
C TYR A 27 3.66 4.34 1.51
N THR A 28 3.31 5.08 2.55
CA THR A 28 2.77 4.53 3.78
C THR A 28 1.30 4.19 3.58
N VAL A 29 0.96 2.92 3.73
CA VAL A 29 -0.41 2.45 3.60
C VAL A 29 -1.09 2.55 4.97
N LEU A 30 -2.22 3.25 5.04
CA LEU A 30 -2.99 3.43 6.26
C LEU A 30 -4.38 2.80 6.11
N PRO A 31 -4.94 2.17 7.17
CA PRO A 31 -6.30 1.67 7.15
C PRO A 31 -7.31 2.78 6.81
N ALA A 32 -8.39 2.42 6.10
CA ALA A 32 -9.45 3.38 5.77
C ALA A 32 -10.02 4.02 7.05
N GLY A 33 -10.12 5.35 7.05
CA GLY A 33 -10.60 6.11 8.22
C GLY A 33 -9.57 6.30 9.34
N TYR A 34 -8.34 5.83 9.18
CA TYR A 34 -7.28 6.09 10.15
C TYR A 34 -6.86 7.56 10.15
N CYS A 35 -7.07 8.25 11.27
CA CYS A 35 -6.61 9.62 11.51
C CYS A 35 -5.49 9.61 12.55
N GLY A 36 -4.23 9.66 12.10
CA GLY A 36 -3.08 9.68 13.01
C GLY A 36 -1.74 9.57 12.29
N GLN A 37 -0.66 9.66 13.06
CA GLN A 37 0.69 9.40 12.56
C GLN A 37 0.86 7.90 12.27
N PRO A 38 1.61 7.52 11.22
CA PRO A 38 1.95 6.13 10.97
C PRO A 38 2.58 5.45 12.20
N LYS A 39 2.11 4.23 12.52
CA LYS A 39 2.63 3.41 13.62
C LYS A 39 3.50 2.28 13.08
N LYS A 40 4.30 1.66 13.94
CA LYS A 40 5.05 0.45 13.59
C LYS A 40 4.07 -0.65 13.09
N GLY A 41 4.33 -1.21 11.92
CA GLY A 41 3.44 -2.17 11.24
C GLY A 41 2.54 -1.56 10.17
N HIS A 42 2.43 -0.23 10.09
CA HIS A 42 1.87 0.42 8.90
C HIS A 42 2.91 0.36 7.79
N LEU A 43 2.76 -0.62 6.90
CA LEU A 43 3.79 -0.95 5.92
C LEU A 43 4.02 0.22 4.95
N ILE A 44 5.29 0.43 4.63
CA ILE A 44 5.73 1.44 3.67
C ILE A 44 6.24 0.71 2.44
N PHE A 45 5.57 0.91 1.30
CA PHE A 45 5.95 0.30 0.04
C PHE A 45 6.76 1.28 -0.81
N ASP A 46 7.78 0.76 -1.48
CA ASP A 46 8.58 1.55 -2.41
C ASP A 46 8.97 0.71 -3.62
N ALA A 47 8.85 1.30 -4.81
CA ALA A 47 9.27 0.74 -6.08
C ALA A 47 9.95 1.82 -6.95
N CYS A 48 10.26 2.99 -6.39
CA CYS A 48 10.87 4.10 -7.12
C CYS A 48 12.40 3.94 -7.22
N PHE A 49 12.84 2.78 -7.70
CA PHE A 49 14.25 2.42 -7.89
C PHE A 49 14.42 1.59 -9.17
N GLU A 50 15.66 1.30 -9.54
CA GLU A 50 15.98 0.51 -10.72
C GLU A 50 15.27 -0.87 -10.69
N SER A 51 14.60 -1.24 -11.78
CA SER A 51 13.77 -2.46 -11.90
C SER A 51 12.52 -2.51 -11.02
N GLY A 52 12.21 -1.49 -10.22
CA GLY A 52 11.01 -1.46 -9.40
C GLY A 52 9.73 -1.50 -10.25
N ASN A 53 8.73 -2.25 -9.79
CA ASN A 53 7.45 -2.37 -10.48
C ASN A 53 6.29 -2.61 -9.51
N LEU A 54 5.68 -1.53 -9.04
CA LEU A 54 4.46 -1.53 -8.25
C LEU A 54 3.74 -0.20 -8.45
N GLY A 55 2.51 -0.23 -8.99
CA GLY A 55 1.78 0.99 -9.36
C GLY A 55 0.79 1.48 -8.29
N ARG A 56 0.22 0.56 -7.52
CA ARG A 56 -0.72 0.88 -6.44
C ARG A 56 -0.70 -0.19 -5.36
N VAL A 57 -1.01 0.23 -4.13
CA VAL A 57 -1.23 -0.64 -2.98
C VAL A 57 -2.51 -0.19 -2.29
N ASP A 58 -3.46 -1.09 -2.14
CA ASP A 58 -4.71 -0.85 -1.42
C ASP A 58 -4.70 -1.65 -0.11
N HIS A 59 -5.05 -1.00 1.01
CA HIS A 59 -5.23 -1.68 2.30
C HIS A 59 -6.58 -2.40 2.33
N ILE A 60 -6.58 -3.71 2.60
CA ILE A 60 -7.82 -4.49 2.66
C ILE A 60 -8.20 -4.75 4.12
N THR A 61 -7.32 -5.42 4.86
CA THR A 61 -7.48 -5.68 6.30
C THR A 61 -6.16 -5.45 7.02
N GLU A 62 -6.14 -5.59 8.35
CA GLU A 62 -4.92 -5.38 9.17
C GLU A 62 -3.69 -6.18 8.68
N PHE A 63 -3.92 -7.31 8.00
CA PHE A 63 -2.87 -8.22 7.52
C PHE A 63 -2.94 -8.50 6.02
N GLU A 64 -3.72 -7.73 5.27
CA GLU A 64 -3.99 -8.00 3.85
C GLU A 64 -3.94 -6.73 3.01
N TYR A 65 -3.24 -6.82 1.88
CA TYR A 65 -3.01 -5.73 0.95
C TYR A 65 -3.23 -6.24 -0.47
N ASP A 66 -3.93 -5.46 -1.28
CA ASP A 66 -3.99 -5.67 -2.73
C ASP A 66 -2.86 -4.90 -3.41
N LEU A 67 -2.08 -5.60 -4.23
CA LEU A 67 -0.95 -5.04 -4.96
C LEU A 67 -1.25 -4.99 -6.45
N PHE A 68 -1.09 -3.82 -7.06
CA PHE A 68 -1.34 -3.63 -8.49
C PHE A 68 -0.02 -3.41 -9.23
N ILE A 69 0.40 -4.44 -9.95
CA ILE A 69 1.61 -4.42 -10.77
C ILE A 69 1.34 -3.64 -12.06
N ARG A 70 2.29 -2.77 -12.43
CA ARG A 70 2.17 -2.00 -13.68
C ARG A 70 2.36 -2.94 -14.87
N PRO A 71 1.68 -2.68 -16.00
CA PRO A 71 1.99 -3.37 -17.24
C PRO A 71 3.41 -3.07 -17.73
N ASP A 72 3.94 -3.92 -18.60
CA ASP A 72 5.20 -3.64 -19.29
C ASP A 72 5.06 -2.38 -20.17
N THR A 73 6.08 -1.52 -20.15
CA THR A 73 6.11 -0.24 -20.89
C THR A 73 5.81 -0.41 -22.38
N CYS A 74 6.28 -1.50 -22.97
CA CYS A 74 6.13 -1.78 -24.41
C CYS A 74 5.12 -2.90 -24.70
N ASN A 75 4.45 -3.47 -23.69
CA ASN A 75 3.45 -4.52 -23.88
C ASN A 75 2.40 -4.53 -22.76
N PRO A 76 1.32 -3.75 -22.89
CA PRO A 76 0.37 -3.54 -21.79
C PRO A 76 -0.43 -4.77 -21.37
N ARG A 77 -0.34 -5.86 -22.15
CA ARG A 77 -1.04 -7.11 -21.89
C ARG A 77 -0.39 -7.94 -20.78
N PHE A 78 0.92 -7.80 -20.56
CA PHE A 78 1.65 -8.62 -19.59
C PHE A 78 1.97 -7.84 -18.31
N ARG A 79 1.84 -8.54 -17.18
CA ARG A 79 2.08 -8.05 -15.81
C ARG A 79 2.80 -9.13 -15.01
N VAL A 80 3.98 -9.54 -15.49
CA VAL A 80 4.69 -10.72 -14.97
C VAL A 80 5.81 -10.37 -14.00
N TRP A 81 6.41 -9.19 -14.14
CA TRP A 81 7.54 -8.74 -13.32
C TRP A 81 7.07 -7.95 -12.10
N PHE A 82 7.60 -8.27 -10.93
CA PHE A 82 7.36 -7.52 -9.70
C PHE A 82 8.67 -7.30 -8.96
N ASN A 83 8.89 -6.08 -8.48
CA ASN A 83 9.99 -5.77 -7.58
C ASN A 83 9.64 -4.52 -6.77
N PHE A 84 9.70 -4.63 -5.46
CA PHE A 84 9.40 -3.55 -4.51
C PHE A 84 10.04 -3.87 -3.16
N THR A 85 10.20 -2.85 -2.33
CA THR A 85 10.64 -2.98 -0.95
C THR A 85 9.50 -2.65 0.00
N VAL A 86 9.57 -3.24 1.19
CA VAL A 86 8.63 -3.02 2.28
C VAL A 86 9.41 -2.63 3.52
N GLU A 87 9.06 -1.50 4.12
CA GLU A 87 9.66 -0.97 5.34
C GLU A 87 8.61 -0.81 6.45
N ASN A 88 9.06 -0.42 7.65
CA ASN A 88 8.24 -0.24 8.84
C ASN A 88 7.48 -1.51 9.29
N VAL A 89 8.09 -2.68 9.04
CA VAL A 89 7.57 -3.98 9.50
C VAL A 89 7.51 -4.07 11.02
N LYS A 90 6.52 -4.80 11.54
CA LYS A 90 6.37 -5.11 12.96
C LYS A 90 6.57 -6.61 13.18
N GLU A 91 7.38 -6.96 14.17
CA GLU A 91 7.54 -8.35 14.62
C GLU A 91 6.20 -8.91 15.10
N SER A 92 5.92 -10.17 14.77
CA SER A 92 4.67 -10.85 15.14
C SER A 92 3.40 -10.18 14.63
N GLN A 93 3.45 -9.51 13.48
CA GLN A 93 2.27 -9.06 12.74
C GLN A 93 1.62 -10.28 12.08
N VAL A 94 0.80 -11.02 12.84
CA VAL A 94 0.13 -12.24 12.42
C VAL A 94 -1.37 -12.03 12.34
N SER A 95 -2.00 -12.50 11.25
CA SER A 95 -3.45 -12.57 11.17
C SER A 95 -3.95 -13.52 12.25
N ASP A 96 -4.79 -13.01 13.15
CA ASP A 96 -5.34 -13.78 14.25
C ASP A 96 -6.43 -14.73 13.73
N THR A 97 -6.01 -15.74 12.96
CA THR A 97 -6.86 -16.86 12.52
C THR A 97 -6.85 -18.00 13.53
N ARG A 98 -6.16 -17.85 14.66
CA ARG A 98 -6.30 -18.74 15.79
C ARG A 98 -7.53 -18.33 16.58
N LEU A 99 -8.66 -18.95 16.25
CA LEU A 99 -9.68 -19.28 17.25
C LEU A 99 -8.98 -19.68 18.54
N ASP A 100 -9.46 -19.07 19.63
CA ASP A 100 -9.10 -19.28 21.02
C ASP A 100 -9.01 -20.76 21.41
N SER A 101 -7.93 -21.44 21.00
CA SER A 101 -7.58 -22.78 21.47
C SER A 101 -6.93 -22.68 22.86
N LYS A 102 -7.43 -21.75 23.68
CA LYS A 102 -7.39 -21.83 25.14
C LYS A 102 -8.64 -22.57 25.61
N VAL A 103 -8.78 -23.83 25.22
CA VAL A 103 -9.41 -24.79 26.14
C VAL A 103 -8.40 -24.97 27.26
N ALA A 104 -8.60 -24.21 28.33
CA ALA A 104 -7.93 -24.45 29.60
C ALA A 104 -8.41 -25.82 30.11
N LEU A 105 -7.61 -26.86 29.89
CA LEU A 105 -7.73 -28.08 30.66
C LEU A 105 -7.20 -27.76 32.06
N LYS A 106 -8.15 -27.68 32.99
CA LYS A 106 -7.92 -27.74 34.43
C LYS A 106 -7.72 -29.18 34.86
#